data_AF-X5YSM3-F1
#
_entry.id   AF-X5YSM3-F1
#
_cell.length_a   1.000
_cell.length_b   1.000
_cell.length_c   1.000
_cell.angle_alpha   90.00
_cell.angle_beta   90.00
_cell.angle_gamma   90.00
#
_symmetry.space_group_name_H-M   'P 1'
#
loop_
_entity.id
_entity.type
_entity.pdbx_description
1 polymer ?
#
loop_
_entity_poly.entity_id
_entity_poly.type
_entity_poly.pdbx_seq_one_letter_code
_entity_poly.pdbx_strand_id
1 'polypeptide(L)'
;MNSRVVPSPAAETGALPQTPTAAVVTASYAPDFERCRLLCETLDRHVSGLAHHYILVEHRDVALFRQLENDRRSVVDERDLLPRWLRVFDDPMSLFRRRIWLSLKTQPLRGWHVQQLRRIAIAAHAGEDVLVFCDSDVAFLKPFDLSAFWRDGKVRLFRRDGVLSSDGHDEHRIWSRNAASAIGIDASEVSNHDYISTLIAWRRQTVTAMCAEIEKVHARGWVEVIASVRRFSECMIYGRYVDDVLGGAGHFHGSEEFCRVHWTGEALSDDEFRSFVAAMAPGQVAIGMQSFIGTDIGRIRRLIGLA
;
A
#
# COMPACT_ATOMS: atom_id res chain seq x y z
N MET A 1 31.52 6.62 -13.70
CA MET A 1 31.27 5.82 -14.91
C MET A 1 29.83 5.33 -14.81
N ASN A 2 28.95 5.92 -15.60
CA ASN A 2 27.50 5.71 -15.51
C ASN A 2 27.11 4.52 -16.38
N SER A 3 26.81 3.37 -15.77
CA SER A 3 26.20 2.25 -16.46
C SER A 3 24.73 2.58 -16.70
N ARG A 4 24.41 3.03 -17.92
CA ARG A 4 23.04 3.15 -18.41
C ARG A 4 22.45 1.76 -18.54
N VAL A 5 21.47 1.43 -17.71
CA VAL A 5 20.58 0.28 -17.96
C VAL A 5 19.69 0.68 -19.13
N VAL A 6 19.87 -0.01 -20.25
CA VAL A 6 19.02 0.10 -21.44
C VAL A 6 17.79 -0.79 -21.20
N PRO A 7 16.55 -0.30 -21.36
CA PRO A 7 15.36 -1.16 -21.28
C PRO A 7 15.35 -2.12 -22.47
N SER A 8 15.20 -3.42 -22.19
CA SER A 8 14.94 -4.44 -23.20
C SER A 8 13.57 -4.20 -23.85
N PRO A 9 13.42 -4.36 -25.17
CA PRO A 9 12.16 -4.10 -25.85
C PRO A 9 11.14 -5.22 -25.54
N ALA A 10 9.88 -4.81 -25.38
CA ALA A 10 8.65 -5.61 -25.27
C ALA A 10 8.71 -6.80 -24.28
N ALA A 11 7.97 -6.67 -23.17
CA ALA A 11 7.68 -7.81 -22.32
C ALA A 11 7.04 -8.92 -23.15
N GLU A 12 7.81 -9.96 -23.47
CA GLU A 12 7.25 -11.25 -23.80
C GLU A 12 6.23 -11.58 -22.71
N THR A 13 5.04 -11.99 -23.13
CA THR A 13 4.03 -12.65 -22.31
C THR A 13 4.61 -13.98 -21.81
N GLY A 14 5.62 -13.91 -20.93
CA GLY A 14 6.10 -15.05 -20.19
C GLY A 14 4.93 -15.69 -19.45
N ALA A 15 4.88 -17.02 -19.48
CA ALA A 15 3.87 -17.75 -18.73
C ALA A 15 3.86 -17.26 -17.28
N LEU A 16 2.69 -16.88 -16.77
CA LEU A 16 2.56 -16.42 -15.38
C LEU A 16 3.03 -17.56 -14.46
N PRO A 17 3.87 -17.27 -13.46
CA PRO A 17 4.28 -18.29 -12.50
C PRO A 17 3.04 -18.82 -11.80
N GLN A 18 2.85 -20.14 -11.84
CA GLN A 18 1.69 -20.81 -11.24
C GLN A 18 1.70 -20.70 -9.71
N THR A 19 2.89 -20.59 -9.13
CA THR A 19 3.11 -20.44 -7.69
C THR A 19 4.03 -19.25 -7.45
N PRO A 20 3.49 -18.01 -7.50
CA PRO A 20 4.27 -16.82 -7.25
C PRO A 20 4.78 -16.75 -5.81
N THR A 21 5.91 -16.09 -5.61
CA THR A 21 6.39 -15.71 -4.27
C THR A 21 5.71 -14.42 -3.81
N ALA A 22 5.42 -14.31 -2.51
CA ALA A 22 4.70 -13.17 -1.95
C ALA A 22 5.50 -12.48 -0.83
N ALA A 23 5.57 -11.16 -0.89
CA ALA A 23 6.04 -10.33 0.20
C ALA A 23 4.90 -9.50 0.79
N VAL A 24 4.94 -9.27 2.10
CA VAL A 24 4.12 -8.23 2.74
C VAL A 24 4.88 -6.92 2.75
N VAL A 25 4.19 -5.81 2.51
CA VAL A 25 4.76 -4.46 2.52
C VAL A 25 3.95 -3.58 3.46
N THR A 26 4.64 -2.96 4.41
CA THR A 26 4.04 -2.04 5.39
C THR A 26 4.80 -0.72 5.37
N ALA A 27 4.15 0.37 4.98
CA ALA A 27 4.69 1.71 5.19
C ALA A 27 4.34 2.18 6.61
N SER A 28 5.33 2.65 7.37
CA SER A 28 5.11 3.11 8.74
C SER A 28 5.99 4.31 9.09
N TYR A 29 5.87 4.79 10.33
CA TYR A 29 6.58 5.93 10.89
C TYR A 29 6.58 5.84 12.42
N ALA A 30 7.51 6.55 13.10
CA ALA A 30 7.76 6.36 14.53
C ALA A 30 6.51 6.36 15.46
N PRO A 31 5.54 7.28 15.33
CA PRO A 31 4.29 7.24 16.09
C PRO A 31 3.47 5.94 15.98
N ASP A 32 3.59 5.22 14.86
CA ASP A 32 2.91 3.94 14.64
C ASP A 32 3.82 2.73 14.92
N PHE A 33 4.99 2.91 15.55
CA PHE A 33 5.92 1.81 15.83
C PHE A 33 5.27 0.67 16.62
N GLU A 34 4.54 0.97 17.70
CA GLU A 34 3.88 -0.05 18.51
C GLU A 34 2.75 -0.77 17.76
N ARG A 35 2.11 -0.09 16.82
CA ARG A 35 1.11 -0.68 15.91
C ARG A 35 1.79 -1.63 14.93
N CYS A 36 2.86 -1.18 14.28
CA CYS A 36 3.64 -1.99 13.37
C CYS A 36 4.25 -3.21 14.08
N ARG A 37 4.69 -3.08 15.34
CA ARG A 37 5.15 -4.18 16.17
C ARG A 37 4.04 -5.20 16.41
N LEU A 38 2.83 -4.75 16.73
CA LEU A 38 1.67 -5.64 16.86
C LEU A 38 1.31 -6.34 15.54
N LEU A 39 1.33 -5.62 14.43
CA LEU A 39 1.17 -6.21 13.08
C LEU A 39 2.19 -7.31 12.88
N CYS A 40 3.47 -7.04 13.14
CA CYS A 40 4.57 -7.99 13.01
C CYS A 40 4.31 -9.27 13.82
N GLU A 41 3.96 -9.13 15.10
CA GLU A 41 3.69 -10.27 16.00
C GLU A 41 2.50 -11.11 15.52
N THR A 42 1.41 -10.47 15.09
CA THR A 42 0.22 -11.20 14.60
C THR A 42 0.43 -11.82 13.24
N LEU A 43 1.16 -11.15 12.35
CA LEU A 43 1.56 -11.67 11.04
C LEU A 43 2.44 -12.91 11.21
N ASP A 44 3.47 -12.85 12.07
CA ASP A 44 4.35 -13.99 12.34
C ASP A 44 3.58 -15.20 12.91
N ARG A 45 2.50 -14.95 13.65
CA ARG A 45 1.66 -15.99 14.26
C ARG A 45 0.64 -16.61 13.31
N HIS A 46 0.05 -15.82 12.42
CA HIS A 46 -1.15 -16.20 11.69
C HIS A 46 -0.95 -16.35 10.18
N VAL A 47 0.12 -15.79 9.61
CA VAL A 47 0.28 -15.73 8.15
C VAL A 47 1.24 -16.81 7.64
N SER A 48 0.79 -17.59 6.65
CA SER A 48 1.60 -18.55 5.88
C SER A 48 1.79 -18.11 4.43
N GLY A 49 2.72 -18.73 3.72
CA GLY A 49 3.02 -18.39 2.31
C GLY A 49 3.83 -17.10 2.11
N LEU A 50 4.29 -16.47 3.20
CA LEU A 50 5.12 -15.28 3.19
C LEU A 50 6.60 -15.61 2.92
N ALA A 51 7.15 -15.05 1.85
CA ALA A 51 8.59 -15.09 1.58
C ALA A 51 9.33 -14.01 2.40
N HIS A 52 8.83 -12.78 2.41
CA HIS A 52 9.49 -11.66 3.09
C HIS A 52 8.53 -10.54 3.52
N HIS A 53 8.85 -9.80 4.58
CA HIS A 53 8.11 -8.60 5.03
C HIS A 53 8.99 -7.35 4.96
N TYR A 54 8.63 -6.40 4.11
CA TYR A 54 9.31 -5.11 4.01
C TYR A 54 8.61 -4.03 4.84
N ILE A 55 9.33 -3.39 5.75
CA ILE A 55 8.86 -2.22 6.50
C ILE A 55 9.50 -0.95 5.92
N LEU A 56 8.69 -0.07 5.33
CA LEU A 56 9.16 1.12 4.61
C LEU A 56 9.04 2.36 5.49
N VAL A 57 10.17 2.96 5.85
CA VAL A 57 10.18 4.08 6.81
C VAL A 57 11.02 5.25 6.32
N GLU A 58 10.79 6.40 6.92
CA GLU A 58 11.68 7.54 6.73
C GLU A 58 13.07 7.24 7.34
N HIS A 59 14.14 7.80 6.78
CA HIS A 59 15.51 7.59 7.27
C HIS A 59 15.65 7.73 8.79
N ARG A 60 15.06 8.79 9.38
CA ARG A 60 15.17 9.05 10.83
C ARG A 60 14.60 7.90 11.69
N ASP A 61 13.63 7.17 11.16
CA ASP A 61 12.90 6.12 11.86
C ASP A 61 13.58 4.75 11.68
N VAL A 62 14.55 4.60 10.76
CA VAL A 62 15.22 3.33 10.44
C VAL A 62 15.79 2.67 11.69
N ALA A 63 16.52 3.42 12.53
CA ALA A 63 17.14 2.87 13.73
C ALA A 63 16.10 2.30 14.72
N LEU A 64 14.96 2.98 14.87
CA LEU A 64 13.86 2.52 15.73
C LEU A 64 13.26 1.22 15.18
N PHE A 65 12.97 1.18 13.88
CA PHE A 65 12.28 0.05 13.25
C PHE A 65 13.18 -1.19 13.05
N ARG A 66 14.51 -1.03 12.99
CA ARG A 66 15.44 -2.17 12.86
C ARG A 66 15.29 -3.21 13.99
N GLN A 67 14.76 -2.80 15.13
CA GLN A 67 14.40 -3.70 16.23
C GLN A 67 13.35 -4.75 15.85
N LEU A 68 12.58 -4.52 14.78
CA LEU A 68 11.60 -5.47 14.28
C LEU A 68 12.23 -6.45 13.28
N GLU A 69 13.45 -6.27 12.78
CA GLU A 69 14.04 -7.16 11.77
C GLU A 69 14.20 -8.60 12.25
N ASN A 70 14.09 -9.54 11.31
CA ASN A 70 14.39 -10.95 11.50
C ASN A 70 14.75 -11.58 10.13
N ASP A 71 14.93 -12.90 10.08
CA ASP A 71 15.33 -13.62 8.87
C ASP A 71 14.39 -13.45 7.65
N ARG A 72 13.14 -13.03 7.88
CA ARG A 72 12.11 -12.80 6.85
C ARG A 72 11.52 -11.40 6.91
N ARG A 73 12.17 -10.45 7.60
CA ARG A 73 11.66 -9.09 7.76
C ARG A 73 12.80 -8.08 7.79
N SER A 74 12.75 -7.11 6.89
CA SER A 74 13.77 -6.05 6.78
C SER A 74 13.15 -4.66 6.73
N VAL A 75 13.87 -3.69 7.29
CA VAL A 75 13.52 -2.28 7.21
C VAL A 75 14.18 -1.65 6.00
N VAL A 76 13.38 -0.99 5.17
CA VAL A 76 13.84 -0.28 3.97
C VAL A 76 13.79 1.22 4.22
N ASP A 77 14.94 1.86 4.03
CA ASP A 77 15.08 3.31 4.12
C ASP A 77 14.45 3.96 2.88
N GLU A 78 13.61 4.99 3.09
CA GLU A 78 13.00 5.71 1.97
C GLU A 78 14.02 6.27 0.97
N ARG A 79 15.27 6.52 1.37
CA ARG A 79 16.33 7.04 0.49
C ARG A 79 16.77 6.03 -0.56
N ASP A 80 16.52 4.75 -0.33
CA ASP A 80 16.76 3.66 -1.30
C ASP A 80 15.58 3.48 -2.26
N LEU A 81 14.44 4.13 -1.97
CA LEU A 81 13.19 4.02 -2.74
C LEU A 81 12.87 5.28 -3.54
N LEU A 82 13.10 6.45 -2.94
CA LEU A 82 12.63 7.73 -3.47
C LEU A 82 13.77 8.56 -4.08
N PRO A 83 13.46 9.41 -5.06
CA PRO A 83 14.47 10.25 -5.69
C PRO A 83 15.15 11.20 -4.71
N ARG A 84 16.47 11.33 -4.79
CA ARG A 84 17.30 12.18 -3.91
C ARG A 84 16.94 13.68 -3.92
N TRP A 85 16.17 14.13 -4.90
CA TRP A 85 15.68 15.51 -4.99
C TRP A 85 14.45 15.76 -4.12
N LEU A 86 13.74 14.72 -3.65
CA LEU A 86 12.61 14.83 -2.73
C LEU A 86 13.14 14.67 -1.30
N ARG A 87 13.24 15.77 -0.56
CA ARG A 87 13.89 15.79 0.75
C ARG A 87 12.91 16.04 1.88
N VAL A 88 13.07 15.31 2.98
CA VAL A 88 12.26 15.46 4.20
C VAL A 88 12.81 16.52 5.14
N PHE A 89 11.91 17.26 5.79
CA PHE A 89 12.20 18.27 6.80
C PHE A 89 11.17 18.20 7.93
N ASP A 90 11.53 18.72 9.11
CA ASP A 90 10.55 19.06 10.14
C ASP A 90 9.77 20.31 9.71
N ASP A 91 8.44 20.23 9.76
CA ASP A 91 7.58 21.32 9.29
C ASP A 91 7.45 22.42 10.36
N PRO A 92 8.00 23.64 10.15
CA PRO A 92 7.88 24.74 11.10
C PRO A 92 6.42 25.18 11.29
N MET A 93 5.54 25.02 10.28
CA MET A 93 4.12 25.35 10.40
C MET A 93 3.35 24.39 11.32
N SER A 94 3.98 23.26 11.67
CA SER A 94 3.44 22.28 12.62
C SER A 94 4.10 22.36 14.00
N LEU A 95 4.84 23.42 14.29
CA LEU A 95 5.73 23.51 15.45
C LEU A 95 6.72 22.35 15.49
N PHE A 96 7.24 21.96 14.32
CA PHE A 96 8.19 20.85 14.14
C PHE A 96 7.66 19.47 14.59
N ARG A 97 6.34 19.30 14.74
CA ARG A 97 5.73 18.02 15.14
C ARG A 97 5.45 17.08 13.98
N ARG A 98 5.36 17.61 12.76
CA ARG A 98 5.04 16.85 11.54
C ARG A 98 6.17 16.97 10.52
N ARG A 99 6.18 16.01 9.60
CA ARG A 99 7.14 15.95 8.50
C ARG A 99 6.56 16.51 7.22
N ILE A 100 7.43 17.13 6.42
CA ILE A 100 7.12 17.67 5.11
C ILE A 100 8.24 17.29 4.14
N TRP A 101 7.87 16.84 2.95
CA TRP A 101 8.83 16.55 1.88
C TRP A 101 8.73 17.64 0.82
N LEU A 102 9.88 18.21 0.48
CA LEU A 102 10.02 19.36 -0.40
C LEU A 102 10.90 19.03 -1.60
N SER A 103 10.57 19.68 -2.71
CA SER A 103 11.28 19.59 -3.98
C SER A 103 10.91 20.81 -4.84
N LEU A 104 11.74 21.13 -5.83
CA LEU A 104 11.41 22.10 -6.88
C LEU A 104 10.54 21.50 -8.00
N LYS A 105 10.30 20.18 -7.97
CA LYS A 105 9.60 19.43 -9.02
C LYS A 105 8.16 19.04 -8.66
N THR A 106 7.79 19.14 -7.39
CA THR A 106 6.52 18.61 -6.86
C THR A 106 5.89 19.60 -5.89
N GLN A 107 4.62 19.38 -5.56
CA GLN A 107 3.99 20.08 -4.44
C GLN A 107 4.63 19.63 -3.12
N PRO A 108 4.55 20.44 -2.04
CA PRO A 108 4.93 20.00 -0.71
C PRO A 108 4.10 18.79 -0.26
N LEU A 109 4.75 17.68 0.05
CA LEU A 109 4.10 16.43 0.42
C LEU A 109 4.09 16.23 1.94
N ARG A 110 3.06 15.52 2.42
CA ARG A 110 2.92 15.07 3.82
C ARG A 110 3.20 13.58 3.93
N GLY A 111 3.45 13.10 5.15
CA GLY A 111 3.81 11.69 5.42
C GLY A 111 2.92 10.67 4.71
N TRP A 112 1.60 10.85 4.76
CA TRP A 112 0.66 9.95 4.07
C TRP A 112 0.87 9.90 2.54
N HIS A 113 1.19 11.03 1.89
CA HIS A 113 1.47 11.04 0.44
C HIS A 113 2.74 10.24 0.14
N VAL A 114 3.76 10.38 0.98
CA VAL A 114 5.05 9.72 0.77
C VAL A 114 4.98 8.22 1.10
N GLN A 115 4.14 7.81 2.05
CA GLN A 115 3.84 6.39 2.29
C GLN A 115 3.28 5.72 1.03
N GLN A 116 2.35 6.37 0.32
CA GLN A 116 1.84 5.87 -0.95
C GLN A 116 2.94 5.76 -2.02
N LEU A 117 3.84 6.76 -2.13
CA LEU A 117 4.97 6.69 -3.06
C LEU A 117 5.94 5.54 -2.73
N ARG A 118 6.23 5.31 -1.44
CA ARG A 118 7.08 4.18 -1.01
C ARG A 118 6.46 2.83 -1.38
N ARG A 119 5.13 2.69 -1.24
CA ARG A 119 4.39 1.48 -1.64
C ARG A 119 4.52 1.18 -3.14
N ILE A 120 4.58 2.20 -3.99
CA ILE A 120 4.85 2.01 -5.43
C ILE A 120 6.33 1.68 -5.65
N ALA A 121 7.22 2.47 -5.05
CA ALA A 121 8.68 2.39 -5.26
C ALA A 121 9.30 1.05 -4.86
N ILE A 122 8.75 0.38 -3.85
CA ILE A 122 9.24 -0.93 -3.38
C ILE A 122 9.27 -1.99 -4.48
N ALA A 123 8.46 -1.86 -5.54
CA ALA A 123 8.43 -2.82 -6.65
C ALA A 123 9.74 -2.89 -7.44
N ALA A 124 10.55 -1.83 -7.41
CA ALA A 124 11.89 -1.82 -8.01
C ALA A 124 12.98 -2.42 -7.10
N HIS A 125 12.66 -2.66 -5.82
CA HIS A 125 13.58 -3.16 -4.81
C HIS A 125 13.28 -4.60 -4.39
N ALA A 126 12.00 -4.98 -4.28
CA ALA A 126 11.57 -6.31 -3.89
C ALA A 126 11.88 -7.36 -4.97
N GLY A 127 12.18 -8.59 -4.53
CA GLY A 127 12.43 -9.73 -5.41
C GLY A 127 11.18 -10.55 -5.73
N GLU A 128 10.16 -10.45 -4.89
CA GLU A 128 8.96 -11.29 -4.93
C GLU A 128 7.99 -10.92 -6.05
N ASP A 129 7.18 -11.88 -6.50
CA ASP A 129 6.25 -11.69 -7.60
C ASP A 129 5.01 -10.86 -7.20
N VAL A 130 4.56 -11.05 -5.95
CA VAL A 130 3.34 -10.47 -5.39
C VAL A 130 3.68 -9.63 -4.17
N LEU A 131 3.19 -8.40 -4.15
CA LEU A 131 3.35 -7.45 -3.05
C LEU A 131 2.00 -7.26 -2.36
N VAL A 132 1.87 -7.79 -1.15
CA VAL A 132 0.69 -7.68 -0.30
C VAL A 132 0.86 -6.48 0.61
N PHE A 133 0.10 -5.42 0.38
CA PHE A 133 0.15 -4.21 1.18
C PHE A 133 -0.76 -4.31 2.40
N CYS A 134 -0.17 -4.04 3.55
CA CYS A 134 -0.85 -4.10 4.83
C CYS A 134 -0.44 -2.88 5.68
N ASP A 135 -1.44 -2.13 6.14
CA ASP A 135 -1.20 -0.93 6.95
C ASP A 135 -0.68 -1.29 8.34
N SER A 136 0.12 -0.40 8.95
CA SER A 136 0.75 -0.71 10.25
C SER A 136 -0.23 -0.88 11.41
N ASP A 137 -1.48 -0.46 11.24
CA ASP A 137 -2.56 -0.55 12.24
C ASP A 137 -3.47 -1.77 12.06
N VAL A 138 -3.02 -2.75 11.27
CA VAL A 138 -3.67 -4.05 11.08
C VAL A 138 -3.16 -5.07 12.10
N ALA A 139 -4.06 -5.92 12.59
CA ALA A 139 -3.74 -7.09 13.41
C ALA A 139 -4.45 -8.34 12.85
N PHE A 140 -3.69 -9.40 12.58
CA PHE A 140 -4.24 -10.69 12.16
C PHE A 140 -4.80 -11.46 13.38
N LEU A 141 -6.01 -12.00 13.25
CA LEU A 141 -6.71 -12.72 14.31
C LEU A 141 -7.04 -14.17 13.95
N LYS A 142 -6.89 -14.56 12.67
CA LYS A 142 -7.17 -15.90 12.16
C LYS A 142 -6.03 -16.35 11.22
N PRO A 143 -5.76 -17.66 11.09
CA PRO A 143 -4.84 -18.19 10.09
C PRO A 143 -5.16 -17.68 8.68
N PHE A 144 -4.14 -17.29 7.93
CA PHE A 144 -4.30 -16.76 6.59
C PHE A 144 -3.12 -17.13 5.70
N ASP A 145 -3.39 -17.81 4.58
CA ASP A 145 -2.38 -18.11 3.58
C ASP A 145 -2.39 -17.04 2.48
N LEU A 146 -1.22 -16.48 2.16
CA LEU A 146 -1.10 -15.47 1.10
C LEU A 146 -1.51 -15.99 -0.28
N SER A 147 -1.58 -17.31 -0.48
CA SER A 147 -2.11 -17.90 -1.72
C SER A 147 -3.54 -17.48 -2.05
N ALA A 148 -4.28 -16.94 -1.07
CA ALA A 148 -5.58 -16.31 -1.30
C ALA A 148 -5.54 -15.14 -2.31
N PHE A 149 -4.36 -14.57 -2.57
CA PHE A 149 -4.18 -13.47 -3.51
C PHE A 149 -3.87 -13.89 -4.95
N TRP A 150 -3.80 -15.19 -5.27
CA TRP A 150 -3.63 -15.63 -6.65
C TRP A 150 -4.42 -16.88 -7.00
N ARG A 151 -4.79 -16.99 -8.28
CA ARG A 151 -5.44 -18.17 -8.86
C ARG A 151 -4.99 -18.33 -10.30
N ASP A 152 -4.58 -19.53 -10.70
CA ASP A 152 -4.15 -19.83 -12.07
C ASP A 152 -3.04 -18.89 -12.56
N GLY A 153 -2.11 -18.55 -11.67
CA GLY A 153 -1.04 -17.56 -11.91
C GLY A 153 -1.51 -16.10 -11.99
N LYS A 154 -2.80 -15.78 -11.89
CA LYS A 154 -3.32 -14.40 -11.89
C LYS A 154 -3.37 -13.84 -10.47
N VAL A 155 -2.97 -12.57 -10.29
CA VAL A 155 -3.02 -11.89 -8.99
C VAL A 155 -4.38 -11.23 -8.80
N ARG A 156 -4.89 -11.27 -7.58
CA ARG A 156 -6.16 -10.63 -7.21
C ARG A 156 -6.01 -9.11 -7.28
N LEU A 157 -6.80 -8.46 -8.13
CA LEU A 157 -7.04 -7.02 -8.07
C LEU A 157 -8.26 -6.78 -7.18
N PHE A 158 -8.07 -6.07 -6.07
CA PHE A 158 -9.18 -5.61 -5.26
C PHE A 158 -9.99 -4.56 -6.03
N ARG A 159 -11.30 -4.78 -6.20
CA ARG A 159 -12.18 -3.85 -6.91
C ARG A 159 -13.60 -3.92 -6.35
N ARG A 160 -14.18 -2.76 -6.01
CA ARG A 160 -15.63 -2.61 -5.80
C ARG A 160 -16.24 -1.96 -7.03
N ASP A 161 -17.24 -2.63 -7.61
CA ASP A 161 -17.83 -2.20 -8.87
C ASP A 161 -18.85 -1.07 -8.68
N GLY A 162 -18.69 0.00 -9.46
CA GLY A 162 -19.66 1.09 -9.54
C GLY A 162 -19.84 1.96 -8.29
N VAL A 163 -19.05 1.76 -7.23
CA VAL A 163 -19.17 2.50 -5.96
C VAL A 163 -18.97 4.00 -6.14
N LEU A 164 -18.13 4.43 -7.09
CA LEU A 164 -17.93 5.86 -7.32
C LEU A 164 -19.08 6.54 -8.07
N SER A 165 -20.11 5.78 -8.49
CA SER A 165 -21.34 6.35 -9.06
C SER A 165 -22.28 6.90 -7.99
N SER A 166 -22.15 6.49 -6.72
CA SER A 166 -22.99 6.98 -5.62
C SER A 166 -22.42 8.25 -4.98
N ASP A 167 -23.28 8.97 -4.24
CA ASP A 167 -22.88 10.15 -3.47
C ASP A 167 -21.84 9.81 -2.38
N GLY A 168 -21.12 10.84 -1.90
CA GLY A 168 -20.15 10.69 -0.80
C GLY A 168 -18.73 10.25 -1.20
N HIS A 169 -18.46 10.01 -2.49
CA HIS A 169 -17.15 9.55 -3.00
C HIS A 169 -16.38 10.62 -3.79
N ASP A 170 -16.59 11.91 -3.53
CA ASP A 170 -15.99 13.01 -4.30
C ASP A 170 -14.47 12.98 -4.33
N GLU A 171 -13.84 12.65 -3.20
CA GLU A 171 -12.38 12.55 -3.13
C GLU A 171 -11.84 11.38 -3.95
N HIS A 172 -12.49 10.22 -3.88
CA HIS A 172 -12.10 9.03 -4.64
C HIS A 172 -12.28 9.28 -6.15
N ARG A 173 -13.33 9.99 -6.57
CA ARG A 173 -13.51 10.43 -7.96
C ARG A 173 -12.36 11.34 -8.43
N ILE A 174 -11.86 12.22 -7.57
CA ILE A 174 -10.72 13.07 -7.89
C ILE A 174 -9.43 12.25 -8.00
N TRP A 175 -9.21 11.31 -7.07
CA TRP A 175 -8.07 10.39 -7.13
C TRP A 175 -8.10 9.52 -8.38
N SER A 176 -9.27 9.00 -8.76
CA SER A 176 -9.48 8.23 -10.00
C SER A 176 -9.16 9.06 -11.25
N ARG A 177 -9.61 10.32 -11.32
CA ARG A 177 -9.25 11.22 -12.45
C ARG A 177 -7.76 11.53 -12.52
N ASN A 178 -7.13 11.81 -11.38
CA ASN A 178 -5.70 12.07 -11.33
C ASN A 178 -4.88 10.81 -11.65
N ALA A 179 -5.39 9.62 -11.31
CA ALA A 179 -4.82 8.35 -11.73
C ALA A 179 -4.84 8.20 -13.25
N ALA A 180 -5.98 8.43 -13.92
CA ALA A 180 -6.06 8.44 -15.39
C ALA A 180 -5.04 9.39 -16.02
N SER A 181 -4.98 10.63 -15.53
CA SER A 181 -4.04 11.62 -16.05
C SER A 181 -2.58 11.18 -15.89
N ALA A 182 -2.23 10.55 -14.76
CA ALA A 182 -0.87 10.04 -14.54
C ALA A 182 -0.50 8.94 -15.54
N ILE A 183 -1.42 8.03 -15.86
CA ILE A 183 -1.18 6.90 -16.79
C ILE A 183 -1.52 7.22 -18.25
N GLY A 184 -1.87 8.47 -18.58
CA GLY A 184 -2.08 8.92 -19.95
C GLY A 184 -3.45 8.61 -20.56
N ILE A 185 -4.44 8.31 -19.73
CA ILE A 185 -5.83 8.08 -20.15
C ILE A 185 -6.54 9.42 -20.38
N ASP A 186 -7.41 9.46 -21.38
CA ASP A 186 -8.23 10.63 -21.71
C ASP A 186 -9.15 11.01 -20.54
N ALA A 187 -9.30 12.31 -20.28
CA ALA A 187 -10.10 12.82 -19.16
C ALA A 187 -11.59 12.48 -19.27
N SER A 188 -12.09 12.15 -20.47
CA SER A 188 -13.46 11.69 -20.71
C SER A 188 -13.71 10.25 -20.25
N GLU A 189 -12.67 9.45 -20.06
CA GLU A 189 -12.80 8.07 -19.58
C GLU A 189 -12.94 8.05 -18.05
N VAL A 190 -14.20 8.06 -17.62
CA VAL A 190 -14.58 7.99 -16.20
C VAL A 190 -14.69 6.52 -15.78
N SER A 191 -13.87 6.13 -14.81
CA SER A 191 -14.00 4.86 -14.11
C SER A 191 -14.79 5.05 -12.82
N ASN A 192 -15.82 4.22 -12.62
CA ASN A 192 -16.68 4.24 -11.43
C ASN A 192 -16.28 3.19 -10.38
N HIS A 193 -15.18 2.47 -10.60
CA HIS A 193 -14.69 1.43 -9.70
C HIS A 193 -13.84 2.02 -8.59
N ASP A 194 -13.89 1.40 -7.41
CA ASP A 194 -13.07 1.74 -6.26
C ASP A 194 -12.09 0.61 -5.95
N TYR A 195 -10.80 0.94 -5.85
CA TYR A 195 -9.71 -0.03 -5.65
C TYR A 195 -9.09 0.07 -4.25
N ILE A 196 -9.65 0.92 -3.38
CA ILE A 196 -9.06 1.24 -2.09
C ILE A 196 -9.52 0.24 -1.03
N SER A 197 -8.53 -0.46 -0.46
CA SER A 197 -8.68 -1.25 0.75
C SER A 197 -7.29 -1.47 1.39
N THR A 198 -7.28 -2.13 2.53
CA THR A 198 -6.07 -2.66 3.17
C THR A 198 -6.01 -4.18 3.00
N LEU A 199 -4.84 -4.77 3.20
CA LEU A 199 -4.60 -6.20 2.95
C LEU A 199 -4.97 -6.59 1.50
N ILE A 200 -4.35 -5.88 0.55
CA ILE A 200 -4.53 -6.04 -0.91
C ILE A 200 -3.21 -6.39 -1.58
N ALA A 201 -3.27 -7.07 -2.73
CA ALA A 201 -2.09 -7.53 -3.44
C ALA A 201 -1.92 -6.85 -4.81
N TRP A 202 -0.67 -6.56 -5.17
CA TRP A 202 -0.28 -6.14 -6.52
C TRP A 202 0.79 -7.06 -7.08
N ARG A 203 0.79 -7.22 -8.40
CA ARG A 203 1.85 -7.90 -9.13
C ARG A 203 3.02 -6.95 -9.31
N ARG A 204 4.22 -7.32 -8.82
CA ARG A 204 5.42 -6.47 -8.86
C ARG A 204 5.76 -5.98 -10.28
N GLN A 205 5.73 -6.89 -11.26
CA GLN A 205 6.00 -6.55 -12.66
C GLN A 205 5.00 -5.54 -13.22
N THR A 206 3.73 -5.63 -12.82
CA THR A 206 2.69 -4.67 -13.22
C THR A 206 2.95 -3.29 -12.62
N VAL A 207 3.36 -3.20 -11.34
CA VAL A 207 3.76 -1.92 -10.73
C VAL A 207 4.95 -1.30 -11.47
N THR A 208 5.92 -2.12 -11.86
CA THR A 208 7.11 -1.66 -12.60
C THR A 208 6.73 -1.15 -14.00
N ALA A 209 5.87 -1.90 -14.71
CA ALA A 209 5.35 -1.51 -16.02
C ALA A 209 4.51 -0.24 -15.96
N MET A 210 3.69 -0.10 -14.91
CA MET A 210 2.92 1.11 -14.63
C MET A 210 3.82 2.33 -14.47
N CYS A 211 4.89 2.23 -13.67
CA CYS A 211 5.85 3.32 -13.52
C CYS A 211 6.51 3.68 -14.85
N ALA A 212 6.91 2.68 -15.65
CA ALA A 212 7.51 2.90 -16.96
C ALA A 212 6.54 3.56 -17.95
N GLU A 213 5.25 3.21 -17.92
CA GLU A 213 4.24 3.85 -18.78
C GLU A 213 4.03 5.30 -18.38
N ILE A 214 3.94 5.61 -17.08
CA ILE A 214 3.88 7.00 -16.59
C ILE A 214 5.08 7.81 -17.10
N GLU A 215 6.29 7.25 -17.01
CA GLU A 215 7.50 7.93 -17.47
C GLU A 215 7.53 8.16 -18.98
N LYS A 216 7.06 7.17 -19.74
CA LYS A 216 6.94 7.24 -21.20
C LYS A 216 5.93 8.30 -21.65
N VAL A 217 4.74 8.33 -21.04
CA VAL A 217 3.68 9.29 -21.38
C VAL A 217 4.12 10.73 -21.10
N HIS A 218 4.81 10.97 -19.99
CA HIS A 218 5.11 12.33 -19.51
C HIS A 218 6.53 12.80 -19.78
N ALA A 219 7.43 11.93 -20.26
CA ALA A 219 8.87 12.18 -20.38
C ALA A 219 9.52 12.71 -19.08
N ARG A 220 8.97 12.31 -17.92
CA ARG A 220 9.36 12.76 -16.56
C ARG A 220 9.29 11.55 -15.62
N GLY A 221 10.12 11.54 -14.57
CA GLY A 221 10.12 10.44 -13.60
C GLY A 221 8.74 10.24 -12.93
N TRP A 222 8.31 8.99 -12.72
CA TRP A 222 6.95 8.70 -12.26
C TRP A 222 6.60 9.37 -10.92
N VAL A 223 7.57 9.47 -9.99
CA VAL A 223 7.40 10.17 -8.70
C VAL A 223 7.07 11.64 -8.93
N GLU A 224 7.75 12.28 -9.88
CA GLU A 224 7.53 13.68 -10.21
C GLU A 224 6.13 13.89 -10.80
N VAL A 225 5.67 12.99 -11.67
CA VAL A 225 4.33 13.04 -12.26
C VAL A 225 3.26 12.88 -11.18
N ILE A 226 3.30 11.80 -10.41
CA ILE A 226 2.29 11.50 -9.38
C ILE A 226 2.27 12.63 -8.32
N ALA A 227 3.43 13.04 -7.82
CA ALA A 227 3.52 14.04 -6.76
C ALA A 227 3.34 15.50 -7.23
N SER A 228 3.17 15.75 -8.54
CA SER A 228 2.82 17.07 -9.05
C SER A 228 1.41 17.50 -8.63
N VAL A 229 0.54 16.53 -8.30
CA VAL A 229 -0.80 16.73 -7.75
C VAL A 229 -0.85 16.06 -6.38
N ARG A 230 -1.41 16.71 -5.35
CA ARG A 230 -1.47 16.11 -3.99
C ARG A 230 -2.60 15.12 -3.78
N ARG A 231 -3.62 15.12 -4.65
CA ARG A 231 -4.82 14.30 -4.51
C ARG A 231 -4.68 13.02 -5.33
N PHE A 232 -3.83 12.10 -4.88
CA PHE A 232 -3.65 10.80 -5.53
C PHE A 232 -3.88 9.65 -4.54
N SER A 233 -4.15 8.48 -5.11
CA SER A 233 -4.15 7.20 -4.41
C SER A 233 -3.37 6.20 -5.25
N GLU A 234 -2.40 5.56 -4.63
CA GLU A 234 -1.64 4.44 -5.18
C GLU A 234 -2.53 3.28 -5.63
N CYS A 235 -3.59 2.97 -4.86
CA CYS A 235 -4.55 1.93 -5.21
C CYS A 235 -5.36 2.30 -6.45
N MET A 236 -5.78 3.56 -6.57
CA MET A 236 -6.48 4.05 -7.76
C MET A 236 -5.59 4.02 -9.00
N ILE A 237 -4.31 4.42 -8.87
CA ILE A 237 -3.36 4.40 -9.98
C ILE A 237 -3.11 2.96 -10.45
N TYR A 238 -2.85 2.03 -9.52
CA TYR A 238 -2.65 0.63 -9.86
C TYR A 238 -3.90 -0.02 -10.48
N GLY A 239 -5.06 0.18 -9.86
CA GLY A 239 -6.31 -0.42 -10.32
C GLY A 239 -6.71 0.06 -11.71
N ARG A 240 -6.64 1.37 -11.95
CA ARG A 240 -6.92 1.94 -13.28
C ARG A 240 -5.89 1.49 -14.32
N TYR A 241 -4.62 1.36 -13.96
CA TYR A 241 -3.63 0.82 -14.89
C TYR A 241 -3.97 -0.63 -15.29
N VAL A 242 -4.38 -1.48 -14.35
CA VAL A 242 -4.77 -2.86 -14.66
C VAL A 242 -6.03 -2.91 -15.51
N ASP A 243 -7.09 -2.20 -15.13
CA ASP A 243 -8.38 -2.31 -15.82
C ASP A 243 -8.40 -1.56 -17.16
N ASP A 244 -7.92 -0.30 -17.18
CA ASP A 244 -8.09 0.58 -18.32
C ASP A 244 -6.94 0.43 -19.34
N VAL A 245 -5.70 0.12 -18.91
CA VAL A 245 -4.54 -0.01 -19.82
C VAL A 245 -4.24 -1.46 -20.17
N LEU A 246 -4.31 -2.37 -19.20
CA LEU A 246 -3.99 -3.80 -19.41
C LEU A 246 -5.21 -4.67 -19.74
N GLY A 247 -6.44 -4.14 -19.63
CA GLY A 247 -7.66 -4.94 -19.82
C GLY A 247 -7.76 -6.13 -18.85
N GLY A 248 -7.22 -5.98 -17.63
CA GLY A 248 -7.18 -7.04 -16.61
C GLY A 248 -6.09 -8.10 -16.80
N ALA A 249 -5.16 -7.93 -17.74
CA ALA A 249 -4.12 -8.92 -17.99
C ALA A 249 -3.31 -9.25 -16.72
N GLY A 250 -3.08 -10.55 -16.48
CA GLY A 250 -2.37 -11.05 -15.29
C GLY A 250 -3.16 -10.99 -13.98
N HIS A 251 -4.44 -10.60 -14.03
CA HIS A 251 -5.27 -10.38 -12.84
C HIS A 251 -6.64 -11.06 -12.91
N PHE A 252 -7.22 -11.28 -11.73
CA PHE A 252 -8.64 -11.54 -11.56
C PHE A 252 -9.19 -10.56 -10.53
N HIS A 253 -10.47 -10.19 -10.65
CA HIS A 253 -11.11 -9.26 -9.73
C HIS A 253 -11.63 -9.97 -8.48
N GLY A 254 -11.55 -9.31 -7.33
CA GLY A 254 -12.24 -9.71 -6.10
C GLY A 254 -12.62 -8.50 -5.26
N SER A 255 -13.79 -8.53 -4.64
CA SER A 255 -14.31 -7.44 -3.81
C SER A 255 -14.33 -7.75 -2.31
N GLU A 256 -14.00 -8.99 -1.94
CA GLU A 256 -13.93 -9.46 -0.56
C GLU A 256 -12.89 -8.68 0.24
N GLU A 257 -13.27 -8.26 1.43
CA GLU A 257 -12.34 -7.62 2.36
C GLU A 257 -11.78 -8.67 3.32
N PHE A 258 -10.47 -8.93 3.25
CA PHE A 258 -9.80 -9.82 4.20
C PHE A 258 -9.57 -9.14 5.56
N CYS A 259 -9.66 -7.82 5.62
CA CYS A 259 -9.49 -7.03 6.82
C CYS A 259 -10.79 -6.26 7.13
N ARG A 260 -11.32 -6.44 8.35
CA ARG A 260 -12.43 -5.61 8.85
C ARG A 260 -11.85 -4.32 9.40
N VAL A 261 -12.19 -3.18 8.83
CA VAL A 261 -11.60 -1.90 9.25
C VAL A 261 -12.64 -1.02 9.93
N HIS A 262 -12.23 -0.39 11.03
CA HIS A 262 -12.96 0.70 11.65
C HIS A 262 -12.35 2.03 11.17
N TRP A 263 -12.92 2.61 10.12
CA TRP A 263 -12.37 3.76 9.38
C TRP A 263 -12.68 5.13 9.99
N THR A 264 -13.76 5.26 10.75
CA THR A 264 -14.23 6.55 11.25
C THR A 264 -14.93 6.38 12.59
N GLY A 265 -14.88 7.42 13.41
CA GLY A 265 -15.55 7.45 14.71
C GLY A 265 -14.60 7.60 15.88
N GLU A 266 -15.15 7.38 17.07
CA GLU A 266 -14.44 7.44 18.35
C GLU A 266 -13.79 6.08 18.68
N ALA A 267 -12.91 6.09 19.68
CA ALA A 267 -12.34 4.85 20.19
C ALA A 267 -13.43 3.95 20.76
N LEU A 268 -13.55 2.73 20.22
CA LEU A 268 -14.48 1.70 20.70
C LEU A 268 -14.22 1.40 22.19
N SER A 269 -15.27 1.21 22.98
CA SER A 269 -15.23 0.57 24.30
C SER A 269 -14.84 -0.91 24.22
N ASP A 270 -14.57 -1.57 25.35
CA ASP A 270 -14.09 -2.97 25.34
C ASP A 270 -15.16 -3.91 24.76
N ASP A 271 -16.42 -3.66 25.07
CA ASP A 271 -17.54 -4.47 24.57
C ASP A 271 -17.85 -4.19 23.11
N GLU A 272 -17.72 -2.94 22.67
CA GLU A 272 -17.81 -2.58 21.25
C GLU A 272 -16.66 -3.19 20.45
N PHE A 273 -15.45 -3.22 21.00
CA PHE A 273 -14.31 -3.90 20.37
C PHE A 273 -14.55 -5.40 20.25
N ARG A 274 -14.99 -6.06 21.32
CA ARG A 274 -15.33 -7.50 21.28
C ARG A 274 -16.43 -7.78 20.27
N SER A 275 -17.46 -6.94 20.22
CA SER A 275 -18.54 -7.05 19.25
C SER A 275 -18.06 -6.84 17.81
N PHE A 276 -17.15 -5.88 17.60
CA PHE A 276 -16.52 -5.62 16.32
C PHE A 276 -15.72 -6.82 15.82
N VAL A 277 -14.96 -7.48 16.69
CA VAL A 277 -14.22 -8.71 16.38
C VAL A 277 -15.18 -9.89 16.15
N ALA A 278 -16.20 -10.06 17.00
CA ALA A 278 -17.19 -11.13 16.86
C ALA A 278 -18.00 -11.02 15.55
N ALA A 279 -18.17 -9.80 15.03
CA ALA A 279 -18.87 -9.53 13.77
C ALA A 279 -17.98 -9.68 12.52
N MET A 280 -16.75 -10.18 12.63
CA MET A 280 -15.91 -10.48 11.46
C MET A 280 -16.57 -11.53 10.56
N ALA A 281 -16.68 -11.22 9.27
CA ALA A 281 -17.16 -12.16 8.26
C ALA A 281 -16.24 -13.40 8.18
N PRO A 282 -16.72 -14.54 7.65
CA PRO A 282 -15.91 -15.76 7.54
C PRO A 282 -14.56 -15.55 6.82
N GLY A 283 -14.54 -14.76 5.76
CA GLY A 283 -13.31 -14.43 5.00
C GLY A 283 -12.46 -13.31 5.60
N GLN A 284 -12.94 -12.59 6.61
CA GLN A 284 -12.15 -11.58 7.32
C GLN A 284 -11.22 -12.29 8.32
N VAL A 285 -9.93 -12.05 8.18
CA VAL A 285 -8.85 -12.68 8.98
C VAL A 285 -8.10 -11.68 9.84
N ALA A 286 -8.23 -10.39 9.54
CA ALA A 286 -7.56 -9.31 10.24
C ALA A 286 -8.54 -8.18 10.59
N ILE A 287 -8.12 -7.34 11.52
CA ILE A 287 -8.79 -6.08 11.85
C ILE A 287 -7.86 -4.90 11.61
N GLY A 288 -8.40 -3.77 11.15
CA GLY A 288 -7.69 -2.49 11.05
C GLY A 288 -8.28 -1.50 12.04
N MET A 289 -7.43 -0.91 12.88
CA MET A 289 -7.82 0.03 13.93
C MET A 289 -7.07 1.34 13.76
N GLN A 290 -7.66 2.28 13.04
CA GLN A 290 -6.88 3.41 12.52
C GLN A 290 -6.13 4.20 13.59
N SER A 291 -4.88 4.54 13.26
CA SER A 291 -3.95 5.17 14.20
C SER A 291 -4.43 6.51 14.78
N PHE A 292 -5.31 7.23 14.10
CA PHE A 292 -5.87 8.50 14.58
C PHE A 292 -7.05 8.36 15.56
N ILE A 293 -7.59 7.15 15.76
CA ILE A 293 -8.72 6.90 16.67
C ILE A 293 -8.25 6.85 18.14
N GLY A 294 -6.93 6.87 18.40
CA GLY A 294 -6.38 7.04 19.75
C GLY A 294 -6.49 5.81 20.67
N THR A 295 -6.84 4.64 20.14
CA THR A 295 -6.91 3.40 20.91
C THR A 295 -5.54 3.01 21.46
N ASP A 296 -5.46 2.79 22.77
CA ASP A 296 -4.25 2.30 23.45
C ASP A 296 -3.84 0.92 22.92
N ILE A 297 -2.56 0.73 22.60
CA ILE A 297 -2.06 -0.54 22.06
C ILE A 297 -2.02 -1.62 23.13
N GLY A 298 -1.68 -1.28 24.38
CA GLY A 298 -1.72 -2.23 25.48
C GLY A 298 -3.12 -2.83 25.65
N ARG A 299 -4.15 -2.01 25.49
CA ARG A 299 -5.56 -2.41 25.48
C ARG A 299 -5.90 -3.34 24.32
N ILE A 300 -5.50 -3.01 23.08
CA ILE A 300 -5.72 -3.87 21.92
C ILE A 300 -5.10 -5.24 22.14
N ARG A 301 -3.81 -5.28 22.56
CA ARG A 301 -3.07 -6.52 22.83
C ARG A 301 -3.80 -7.44 23.79
N ARG A 302 -4.30 -6.89 24.92
CA ARG A 302 -5.11 -7.65 25.88
C ARG A 302 -6.39 -8.20 25.26
N LEU A 303 -7.10 -7.40 24.47
CA LEU A 303 -8.40 -7.78 23.89
C LEU A 303 -8.28 -8.85 22.79
N ILE A 304 -7.12 -8.96 22.14
CA ILE A 304 -6.86 -9.99 21.11
C ILE A 304 -6.07 -11.19 21.65
N GLY A 305 -5.84 -11.27 22.97
CA GLY A 305 -5.20 -12.43 23.60
C GLY A 305 -3.67 -12.48 23.46
N LEU A 306 -3.01 -11.35 23.22
CA LEU A 306 -1.55 -11.19 23.25
C LEU A 306 -1.15 -10.50 24.57
N ALA A 307 -1.10 -11.26 25.66
CA ALA A 307 -0.56 -10.78 26.94
C ALA A 307 0.97 -10.76 26.90
#